data_AF-A0A7G2THI6-F1
#
_entry.id   AF-A0A7G2THI6-F1
#
_cell.length_a   1.000
_cell.length_b   1.000
_cell.length_c   1.000
_cell.angle_alpha   90.00
_cell.angle_beta   90.00
_cell.angle_gamma   90.00
#
_symmetry.space_group_name_H-M   'P 1'
#
loop_
_entity.id
_entity.type
_entity.pdbx_description
1 polymer ?
#
loop_
_entity_poly.entity_id
_entity_poly.type
_entity_poly.pdbx_seq_one_letter_code
_entity_poly.pdbx_strand_id
1 'polypeptide(L)' 'MLCRYPFCIEIHKLEGHKTWTLEVVDPEGTSHVWDDEFVSDKDALDEALEAIESEGAVAFIRGNNVVPFP' A
#
# COMPACT_ATOMS: atom_id res chain seq x y z
N MET A 1 10.28 7.11 0.48
CA MET A 1 10.32 6.00 1.45
C MET A 1 10.13 6.54 2.86
N LEU A 2 8.90 6.53 3.39
CA LEU A 2 8.60 6.91 4.76
C LEU A 2 8.40 5.63 5.60
N CYS A 3 9.49 4.98 6.02
CA CYS A 3 9.39 3.77 6.84
C CYS A 3 9.33 4.17 8.33
N ARG A 4 8.19 4.74 8.77
CA ARG A 4 7.91 5.03 10.19
C ARG A 4 7.34 3.82 10.94
N TYR A 5 7.00 2.75 10.23
CA TYR A 5 6.43 1.51 10.71
C TYR A 5 7.31 0.34 10.22
N PRO A 6 7.16 -0.90 10.74
CA PRO A 6 7.84 -2.08 10.18
C PRO A 6 7.28 -2.48 8.80
N PHE A 7 6.87 -1.51 8.00
CA PHE A 7 6.43 -1.63 6.61
C PHE A 7 6.59 -0.24 5.98
N CYS A 8 6.66 -0.18 4.66
CA CYS A 8 6.81 1.06 3.92
C CYS A 8 5.57 1.27 3.05
N ILE A 9 4.99 2.47 3.12
CA ILE A 9 3.92 2.90 2.21
C ILE A 9 4.61 3.45 0.96
N GLU A 10 4.29 2.88 -0.20
CA GLU A 10 4.80 3.32 -1.49
C GLU A 10 3.64 3.78 -2.38
N ILE A 11 3.84 4.94 -3.00
CA ILE A 11 2.83 5.60 -3.83
C ILE A 11 3.52 5.92 -5.15
N HIS A 12 2.98 5.37 -6.24
CA HIS A 12 3.59 5.46 -7.55
C HIS A 12 2.66 6.15 -8.53
N LYS A 13 3.24 6.87 -9.47
CA LYS A 13 2.55 7.41 -10.64
C LYS A 13 3.25 6.96 -11.89
N LEU A 14 2.57 6.14 -12.67
CA LEU A 14 3.11 5.66 -13.94
C LEU A 14 3.20 6.81 -14.94
N GLU A 15 4.23 6.78 -15.78
CA GLU A 15 4.42 7.78 -16.82
C GLU A 15 3.21 7.81 -17.77
N GLY A 16 2.65 9.00 -17.99
CA GLY A 16 1.45 9.19 -18.81
C GLY A 16 0.12 8.94 -18.09
N HIS A 17 0.12 8.37 -16.88
CA HIS A 17 -1.09 8.21 -16.07
C HIS A 17 -1.40 9.50 -15.29
N LYS A 18 -2.69 9.76 -15.07
CA LYS A 18 -3.15 10.90 -14.27
C LYS A 18 -3.33 10.55 -12.80
N THR A 19 -3.52 9.28 -12.53
CA THR A 19 -3.81 8.64 -11.26
C THR A 19 -2.55 8.08 -10.60
N TRP A 20 -2.68 7.74 -9.32
CA TRP A 20 -1.66 7.18 -8.46
C TRP A 20 -2.07 5.79 -7.99
N THR A 21 -1.10 4.90 -7.83
CA THR A 21 -1.30 3.56 -7.27
C THR A 21 -0.68 3.49 -5.89
N LEU A 22 -1.24 2.66 -5.03
CA LEU A 22 -0.83 2.48 -3.64
C LEU A 22 -0.38 1.05 -3.40
N GLU A 23 0.74 0.91 -2.68
CA GLU A 23 1.12 -0.36 -2.08
C GLU A 23 1.72 -0.18 -0.67
N VAL A 24 1.57 -1.21 0.15
CA VAL A 24 2.23 -1.32 1.45
C VAL A 24 3.12 -2.54 1.42
N VAL A 25 4.42 -2.32 1.62
CA VAL A 25 5.46 -3.35 1.53
C VAL A 25 6.00 -3.68 2.91
N ASP A 26 5.92 -4.96 3.29
CA ASP A 26 6.46 -5.46 4.55
C ASP A 26 8.01 -5.59 4.50
N PRO A 27 8.69 -5.91 5.62
CA PRO A 27 10.16 -6.03 5.65
C PRO A 27 10.71 -7.20 4.84
N GLU A 28 9.88 -8.19 4.51
CA GLU A 28 10.23 -9.34 3.67
C GLU A 28 10.03 -9.03 2.18
N GLY A 29 9.46 -7.87 1.85
CA GLY A 29 9.17 -7.44 0.49
C GLY A 29 7.81 -7.91 -0.02
N THR A 30 6.93 -8.40 0.85
CA THR A 30 5.54 -8.71 0.47
C THR A 30 4.77 -7.41 0.27
N SER A 31 4.20 -7.24 -0.91
CA SER A 31 3.40 -6.06 -1.25
C SER A 31 1.91 -6.36 -1.07
N HIS A 32 1.21 -5.48 -0.36
CA HIS A 32 -0.23 -5.36 -0.35
C HIS A 32 -0.61 -4.22 -1.30
N VAL A 33 -1.31 -4.55 -2.38
CA VAL A 33 -1.67 -3.61 -3.46
C VAL A 33 -3.17 -3.39 -3.45
N TRP A 34 -3.59 -2.15 -3.64
CA TRP A 34 -5.00 -1.78 -3.83
C TRP A 34 -5.33 -1.79 -5.32
N ASP A 35 -6.54 -2.27 -5.67
CA ASP A 35 -7.05 -2.21 -7.04
C ASP A 35 -7.47 -0.79 -7.45
N ASP A 36 -7.73 0.08 -6.46
CA ASP A 36 -8.15 1.46 -6.68
C ASP A 36 -7.00 2.35 -7.16
N GLU A 37 -7.35 3.29 -8.04
CA GLU A 37 -6.47 4.35 -8.52
C GLU A 37 -6.87 5.69 -7.87
N PHE A 38 -5.89 6.42 -7.35
CA PHE A 38 -6.10 7.65 -6.59
C PHE A 38 -5.84 8.89 -7.43
N VAL A 39 -6.59 9.97 -7.20
CA VAL A 39 -6.42 11.22 -7.96
C VAL A 39 -5.24 12.06 -7.48
N SER A 40 -4.83 11.88 -6.22
CA SER A 40 -3.61 12.48 -5.64
C SER A 40 -2.82 11.47 -4.80
N ASP A 41 -1.54 11.76 -4.58
CA ASP A 41 -0.70 11.03 -3.64
C ASP A 41 -1.20 11.14 -2.19
N LYS A 42 -1.81 12.28 -1.84
CA LYS A 42 -2.47 12.47 -0.56
C LYS A 42 -3.65 11.51 -0.37
N ASP A 43 -4.50 11.34 -1.38
CA ASP A 43 -5.65 10.43 -1.26
C ASP A 43 -5.18 8.98 -1.10
N ALA A 44 -4.13 8.57 -1.83
CA ALA A 44 -3.49 7.27 -1.65
C ALA A 44 -2.89 7.10 -0.24
N LEU A 45 -2.24 8.13 0.29
CA LEU A 45 -1.68 8.09 1.64
C LEU A 45 -2.78 8.01 2.71
N ASP A 46 -3.83 8.81 2.56
CA ASP A 46 -4.95 8.84 3.51
C ASP A 46 -5.65 7.47 3.55
N GLU A 47 -5.85 6.81 2.40
CA GLU A 47 -6.39 5.44 2.32
C GLU A 47 -5.49 4.43 3.06
N ALA A 48 -4.18 4.45 2.82
CA ALA A 48 -3.25 3.55 3.52
C ALA A 48 -3.32 3.74 5.04
N LEU A 49 -3.36 4.99 5.50
CA LEU A 49 -3.44 5.31 6.92
C LEU A 49 -4.77 4.86 7.51
N GLU A 50 -5.89 5.09 6.82
CA GLU A 50 -7.22 4.63 7.27
C GLU A 50 -7.28 3.11 7.38
N ALA A 51 -6.78 2.37 6.39
CA ALA A 51 -6.70 0.92 6.42
C ALA A 51 -5.83 0.41 7.57
N ILE A 52 -4.67 1.04 7.80
CA ILE A 52 -3.77 0.70 8.92
C ILE A 52 -4.43 1.00 10.28
N GLU A 53 -5.16 2.10 10.40
CA GLU A 53 -5.89 2.47 11.63
C GLU A 53 -7.07 1.52 11.90
N SER A 54 -7.77 1.10 10.84
CA SER A 54 -8.96 0.25 10.91
C SER A 54 -8.62 -1.23 11.16
N GLU A 55 -7.68 -1.77 10.39
CA GLU A 55 -7.31 -3.21 10.42
C GLU A 55 -6.15 -3.49 11.38
N GLY A 56 -5.39 -2.45 11.73
CA GLY A 56 -4.20 -2.53 12.54
C GLY A 56 -2.95 -2.86 11.73
N ALA A 57 -1.82 -2.26 12.12
CA ALA A 57 -0.51 -2.47 11.50
C ALA A 57 -0.12 -3.95 11.26
N VAL A 58 -0.56 -4.88 12.13
CA VAL A 58 -0.24 -6.31 12.02
C VAL A 58 -0.84 -6.96 10.77
N ALA A 59 -1.96 -6.45 10.26
CA ALA A 59 -2.58 -6.95 9.03
C ALA A 59 -1.65 -6.82 7.81
N PHE A 60 -0.73 -5.85 7.84
CA PHE A 60 0.20 -5.52 6.75
C PHE A 60 1.63 -6.04 6.97
N ILE A 61 1.90 -6.76 8.08
CA ILE A 61 3.24 -7.27 8.44
C ILE A 61 3.31 -8.80 8.37
N ARG A 62 2.18 -9.51 8.22
CA ARG A 62 2.14 -10.98 8.19
C ARG A 62 1.67 -11.50 6.85
N GLY A 63 2.59 -12.10 6.10
CA GLY A 63 2.39 -12.65 4.76
C GLY A 63 1.42 -13.83 4.66
N ASN A 64 0.12 -13.58 4.83
CA ASN A 64 -0.93 -14.54 4.51
C ASN A 64 -1.90 -14.09 3.40
N ASN A 65 -1.76 -12.88 2.85
CA ASN A 65 -2.58 -12.42 1.72
C ASN A 65 -1.87 -12.68 0.38
N VAL A 66 -1.41 -13.91 0.17
CA VAL A 66 -0.99 -14.37 -1.16
C VAL A 66 -2.23 -14.73 -1.97
N VAL A 67 -2.56 -13.93 -2.99
CA VAL A 67 -3.49 -14.37 -4.04
C VAL A 67 -2.67 -15.18 -5.05
N PRO A 68 -2.84 -16.50 -5.15
CA PRO A 68 -2.15 -17.28 -6.17
C PRO A 68 -2.70 -16.86 -7.56
N PHE A 69 -1.79 -16.48 -8.46
CA PHE A 69 -2.14 -16.35 -9.87
C PHE A 69 -2.45 -17.74 -10.45
N PRO A 70 -3.56 -17.91 -11.20
CA PRO A 70 -3.91 -19.18 -11.85
C PRO A 70 -2.94 -19.58 -12.98
#